data_AF-A0A1J3ELD5-F1
#
_entry.id   AF-A0A1J3ELD5-F1
#
_cell.length_a   1.000
_cell.length_b   1.000
_cell.length_c   1.000
_cell.angle_alpha   90.00
_cell.angle_beta   90.00
_cell.angle_gamma   90.00
#
_symmetry.space_group_name_H-M   'P 1'
#
loop_
_entity.id
_entity.type
_entity.pdbx_description
1 polymer ?
#
loop_
_entity_poly.entity_id
_entity_poly.type
_entity_poly.pdbx_seq_one_letter_code
_entity_poly.pdbx_strand_id
1 'polypeptide(L)'
;DFGFEPDLSSYSVAICCFVEKGEVEEACSCHEKITEMSCVPSIAAYLSLTKGLSQIGEIDAVMILVRECLGNIENGPMEFKYALRVCHVCKGSSNAEKVIEVVDEMKQEGVSISEVVYSAIISGMCKHGTIKAAREVFAELKKRKVMTEAEMVVYDEMLVEQTKKKTADLVLSGIKFFGLESKLREKGCKLLDKSFSCTGD
;
A
#
# COMPACT_ATOMS: atom_id res chain seq x y z
N ASP A 1 19.68 -32.99 -16.94
CA ASP A 1 18.80 -31.90 -16.49
C ASP A 1 18.20 -32.21 -15.14
N PHE A 2 18.86 -31.76 -14.07
CA PHE A 2 18.25 -31.76 -12.74
C PHE A 2 17.36 -30.52 -12.68
N GLY A 3 16.07 -30.70 -12.97
CA GLY A 3 15.07 -29.65 -12.73
C GLY A 3 14.93 -29.47 -11.23
N PHE A 4 15.63 -28.48 -10.67
CA PHE A 4 15.43 -28.08 -9.28
C PHE A 4 14.15 -27.25 -9.24
N GLU A 5 13.09 -27.83 -8.68
CA GLU A 5 11.84 -27.12 -8.47
C GLU A 5 12.08 -26.05 -7.37
N PRO A 6 11.81 -24.75 -7.66
CA PRO A 6 12.03 -23.71 -6.67
C PRO A 6 11.21 -23.95 -5.41
N ASP A 7 11.86 -23.83 -4.25
CA ASP A 7 11.23 -23.95 -2.94
C ASP A 7 10.86 -22.58 -2.33
N LEU A 8 10.26 -22.58 -1.14
CA LEU A 8 9.90 -21.36 -0.40
C LEU A 8 11.08 -20.39 -0.24
N SER A 9 12.28 -20.92 0.02
CA SER A 9 13.50 -20.12 0.18
C SER A 9 13.87 -19.45 -1.14
N SER A 10 13.81 -20.20 -2.24
CA SER A 10 14.08 -19.73 -3.60
C SER A 10 13.17 -18.58 -3.98
N TYR A 11 11.86 -18.70 -3.76
CA TYR A 11 10.91 -17.62 -4.03
C TYR A 11 11.11 -16.42 -3.09
N SER A 12 11.39 -16.64 -1.80
CA SER A 12 11.64 -15.55 -0.85
C SER A 12 12.87 -14.71 -1.25
N VAL A 13 13.95 -15.36 -1.70
CA VAL A 13 15.14 -14.68 -2.22
C VAL A 13 14.82 -13.98 -3.54
N ALA A 14 14.07 -14.63 -4.43
CA ALA A 14 13.66 -14.05 -5.71
C ALA A 14 12.86 -12.75 -5.52
N ILE A 15 11.91 -12.71 -4.58
CA ILE A 15 11.16 -11.50 -4.23
C ILE A 15 12.12 -10.34 -3.92
N CYS A 16 13.12 -10.58 -3.06
CA CYS A 16 14.09 -9.55 -2.71
C CYS A 16 14.86 -9.06 -3.93
N CYS A 17 15.38 -9.98 -4.75
CA CYS A 17 16.14 -9.63 -5.95
C CYS A 17 15.31 -8.90 -7.00
N PHE A 18 14.05 -9.29 -7.19
CA PHE A 18 13.15 -8.65 -8.15
C PHE A 18 12.81 -7.22 -7.71
N VAL A 19 12.50 -7.01 -6.43
CA VAL A 19 12.28 -5.66 -5.89
C VAL A 19 13.53 -4.78 -6.04
N GLU A 20 14.71 -5.31 -5.76
CA GLU A 20 15.98 -4.58 -5.92
C GLU A 20 16.23 -4.14 -7.38
N LYS A 21 15.72 -4.89 -8.36
CA LYS A 21 15.76 -4.55 -9.78
C LYS A 21 14.62 -3.64 -10.25
N GLY A 22 13.63 -3.38 -9.39
CA GLY A 22 12.41 -2.66 -9.76
C GLY A 22 11.37 -3.51 -10.51
N GLU A 23 11.57 -4.84 -10.57
CA GLU A 23 10.71 -5.83 -11.20
C GLU A 23 9.60 -6.27 -10.20
N VAL A 24 8.77 -5.31 -9.77
CA VAL A 24 7.80 -5.53 -8.67
C VAL A 24 6.69 -6.51 -9.05
N GLU A 25 6.30 -6.58 -10.33
CA GLU A 25 5.29 -7.51 -10.81
C GLU A 25 5.77 -8.98 -10.74
N GLU A 26 7.03 -9.22 -11.07
CA GLU A 26 7.69 -10.52 -10.92
C GLU A 26 7.84 -10.90 -9.44
N ALA A 27 8.11 -9.93 -8.56
CA ALA A 27 8.12 -10.14 -7.12
C ALA A 27 6.72 -10.54 -6.59
N CYS A 28 5.65 -9.90 -7.06
CA CYS A 28 4.27 -10.30 -6.75
C CYS A 28 3.96 -11.72 -7.22
N SER A 29 4.37 -12.08 -8.45
CA SER A 29 4.20 -13.42 -8.99
C SER A 29 4.89 -14.48 -8.11
N CYS A 30 6.07 -14.17 -7.58
CA CYS A 30 6.77 -15.05 -6.64
C CYS A 30 6.02 -15.20 -5.30
N HIS A 31 5.44 -14.12 -4.79
CA HIS A 31 4.60 -14.17 -3.60
C HIS A 31 3.36 -15.05 -3.81
N GLU A 32 2.68 -14.90 -4.95
CA GLU A 32 1.53 -15.74 -5.31
C GLU A 32 1.90 -17.22 -5.34
N LYS A 33 3.07 -17.58 -5.88
CA LYS A 33 3.58 -18.96 -5.85
C LYS A 33 3.81 -19.48 -4.43
N ILE A 34 4.30 -18.64 -3.51
CA ILE A 34 4.41 -19.01 -2.08
C ILE A 34 3.03 -19.30 -1.49
N THR A 35 2.04 -18.45 -1.78
CA THR A 35 0.65 -18.61 -1.31
C THR A 35 -0.01 -19.87 -1.90
N GLU A 36 0.19 -20.16 -3.19
CA GLU A 36 -0.30 -21.38 -3.87
C GLU A 36 0.27 -22.65 -3.22
N MET A 37 1.52 -22.61 -2.78
CA MET A 37 2.15 -23.69 -2.01
C MET A 37 1.65 -23.76 -0.55
N SER A 38 0.64 -22.96 -0.17
CA SER A 38 0.12 -22.84 1.20
C SER A 38 1.20 -22.53 2.24
N CYS A 39 2.23 -21.82 1.81
CA CYS A 39 3.35 -21.42 2.66
C CYS A 39 3.22 -19.95 3.06
N VAL A 40 3.87 -19.59 4.17
CA VAL A 40 3.94 -18.20 4.64
C VAL A 40 5.28 -17.60 4.17
N PRO A 41 5.28 -16.46 3.45
CA PRO A 41 6.49 -15.76 3.10
C PRO A 41 7.33 -15.40 4.33
N SER A 42 8.65 -15.35 4.16
CA SER A 42 9.53 -14.86 5.22
C SER A 42 9.25 -13.36 5.53
N ILE A 43 9.59 -12.92 6.75
CA ILE A 43 9.50 -11.49 7.12
C ILE A 43 10.27 -10.62 6.11
N ALA A 44 11.47 -11.06 5.70
CA ALA A 44 12.27 -10.33 4.71
C ALA A 44 11.54 -10.18 3.35
N ALA A 45 10.84 -11.22 2.90
CA ALA A 45 10.06 -11.16 1.67
C ALA A 45 8.89 -10.18 1.79
N TYR A 46 8.15 -10.19 2.90
CA TYR A 46 7.08 -9.21 3.15
C TYR A 46 7.61 -7.77 3.17
N LEU A 47 8.70 -7.51 3.90
CA LEU A 47 9.32 -6.19 3.98
C LEU A 47 9.78 -5.70 2.60
N SER A 48 10.43 -6.58 1.83
CA SER A 48 10.89 -6.22 0.49
C SER A 48 9.73 -5.94 -0.46
N LEU A 49 8.73 -6.82 -0.49
CA LEU A 49 7.59 -6.67 -1.40
C LEU A 49 6.76 -5.41 -1.07
N THR A 50 6.50 -5.16 0.22
CA THR A 50 5.81 -3.93 0.65
C THR A 50 6.59 -2.66 0.33
N LYS A 51 7.93 -2.70 0.42
CA LYS A 51 8.79 -1.60 -0.03
C LYS A 51 8.64 -1.35 -1.54
N GLY A 52 8.75 -2.40 -2.37
CA GLY A 52 8.60 -2.29 -3.81
C GLY A 52 7.23 -1.73 -4.22
N LEU A 53 6.16 -2.26 -3.64
CA LEU A 53 4.79 -1.77 -3.87
C LEU A 53 4.59 -0.33 -3.40
N SER A 54 5.21 0.07 -2.28
CA SER A 54 5.18 1.45 -1.81
C SER A 54 5.87 2.38 -2.80
N GLN A 55 6.98 1.96 -3.41
CA GLN A 55 7.72 2.77 -4.38
C GLN A 55 6.95 3.01 -5.69
N ILE A 56 6.14 2.05 -6.13
CA ILE A 56 5.31 2.18 -7.35
C ILE A 56 3.91 2.76 -7.08
N GLY A 57 3.58 3.07 -5.82
CA GLY A 57 2.29 3.67 -5.48
C GLY A 57 1.11 2.72 -5.36
N GLU A 58 1.33 1.42 -5.28
CA GLU A 58 0.27 0.43 -5.04
C GLU A 58 -0.12 0.35 -3.56
N ILE A 59 -0.62 1.47 -3.03
CA ILE A 59 -0.91 1.69 -1.61
C ILE A 59 -1.89 0.67 -1.03
N ASP A 60 -2.92 0.27 -1.79
CA ASP A 60 -3.89 -0.71 -1.30
C ASP A 60 -3.28 -2.11 -1.20
N ALA A 61 -2.39 -2.50 -2.14
CA ALA A 61 -1.66 -3.76 -2.09
C ALA A 61 -0.69 -3.80 -0.89
N VAL A 62 0.00 -2.69 -0.61
CA VAL A 62 0.83 -2.55 0.61
C VAL A 62 0.01 -2.86 1.86
N MET A 63 -1.18 -2.25 1.98
CA MET A 63 -2.02 -2.45 3.17
C MET A 63 -2.64 -3.85 3.26
N ILE A 64 -2.79 -4.57 2.15
CA ILE A 64 -3.19 -5.97 2.13
C ILE A 64 -2.06 -6.84 2.69
N LEU A 65 -0.84 -6.71 2.17
CA LEU A 65 0.33 -7.48 2.62
C LEU A 65 0.68 -7.21 4.08
N VAL A 66 0.55 -5.97 4.56
CA VAL A 66 0.74 -5.62 5.97
C VAL A 66 -0.21 -6.43 6.86
N ARG A 67 -1.49 -6.56 6.46
CA ARG A 67 -2.49 -7.33 7.22
C ARG A 67 -2.23 -8.83 7.12
N GLU A 68 -1.89 -9.31 5.93
CA GLU A 68 -1.55 -10.71 5.69
C GLU A 68 -0.37 -11.15 6.56
N CYS A 69 0.74 -10.38 6.54
CA CYS A 69 1.91 -10.64 7.37
C CYS A 69 1.56 -10.70 8.86
N LEU A 70 0.82 -9.72 9.38
CA LEU A 70 0.45 -9.67 10.80
C LEU A 70 -0.60 -10.72 11.18
N GLY A 71 -1.36 -11.25 10.22
CA GLY A 71 -2.27 -12.38 10.43
C GLY A 71 -1.55 -13.73 10.46
N ASN A 72 -0.46 -13.86 9.70
CA ASN A 72 0.29 -15.11 9.57
C ASN A 72 1.50 -15.21 10.52
N ILE A 73 2.03 -14.08 11.03
CA ILE A 73 3.26 -14.02 11.82
C ILE A 73 3.01 -13.32 13.15
N GLU A 74 3.02 -14.08 14.25
CA GLU A 74 2.76 -13.60 15.62
C GLU A 74 3.64 -12.41 16.01
N ASN A 75 4.93 -12.48 15.66
CA ASN A 75 5.92 -11.42 15.92
C ASN A 75 6.32 -10.67 14.64
N GLY A 76 5.33 -10.29 13.83
CA GLY A 76 5.56 -9.52 12.60
C GLY A 76 6.19 -8.14 12.84
N PRO A 77 6.67 -7.47 11.76
CA PRO A 77 7.43 -6.23 11.84
C PRO A 77 6.73 -5.12 12.63
N MET A 78 7.49 -4.38 13.44
CA MET A 78 6.94 -3.28 14.24
C MET A 78 6.39 -2.16 13.34
N GLU A 79 7.06 -1.86 12.22
CA GLU A 79 6.58 -0.88 11.24
C GLU A 79 5.20 -1.23 10.67
N PHE A 80 4.87 -2.53 10.51
CA PHE A 80 3.55 -2.96 10.04
C PHE A 80 2.49 -2.74 11.12
N LYS A 81 2.84 -2.96 12.39
CA LYS A 81 1.94 -2.69 13.53
C LYS A 81 1.60 -1.20 13.58
N TYR A 82 2.61 -0.34 13.43
CA TYR A 82 2.41 1.11 13.35
C TYR A 82 1.65 1.56 12.12
N ALA A 83 1.87 0.96 10.95
CA ALA A 83 1.08 1.23 9.75
C ALA A 83 -0.42 0.96 9.97
N LEU A 84 -0.78 -0.15 10.64
CA LEU A 84 -2.18 -0.41 11.02
C LEU A 84 -2.68 0.58 12.07
N ARG A 85 -1.85 0.98 13.03
CA ARG A 85 -2.21 1.98 14.05
C ARG A 85 -2.50 3.33 13.43
N VAL A 86 -1.69 3.80 12.48
CA VAL A 86 -1.93 5.03 11.69
C VAL A 86 -3.29 4.92 10.99
N CYS A 87 -3.55 3.81 10.28
CA CYS A 87 -4.84 3.60 9.62
C CYS A 87 -6.02 3.64 10.61
N HIS A 88 -5.85 3.09 11.81
CA HIS A 88 -6.87 3.08 12.85
C HIS A 88 -7.12 4.49 13.42
N VAL A 89 -6.06 5.27 13.66
CA VAL A 89 -6.18 6.66 14.10
C VAL A 89 -6.91 7.51 13.04
N CYS A 90 -6.55 7.36 11.77
CA CYS A 90 -7.24 8.04 10.66
C CYS A 90 -8.75 7.70 10.61
N LYS A 91 -9.13 6.46 10.96
CA LYS A 91 -10.55 6.04 11.06
C LYS A 91 -11.29 6.72 12.20
N GLY A 92 -10.66 6.82 13.37
CA GLY A 92 -11.28 7.40 14.57
C GLY A 92 -11.32 8.93 14.55
N SER A 93 -10.42 9.56 13.81
CA SER A 93 -10.42 11.00 13.57
C SER A 93 -9.51 11.33 12.39
N SER A 94 -10.00 12.15 11.45
CA SER A 94 -9.23 12.70 10.34
C SER A 94 -8.19 13.75 10.77
N ASN A 95 -7.70 13.70 12.01
CA ASN A 95 -6.84 14.71 12.61
C ASN A 95 -5.37 14.36 12.38
N ALA A 96 -4.63 15.30 11.76
CA ALA A 96 -3.19 15.21 11.56
C ALA A 96 -2.42 15.05 12.87
N GLU A 97 -2.84 15.72 13.94
CA GLU A 97 -2.15 15.70 15.25
C GLU A 97 -2.02 14.27 15.81
N LYS A 98 -3.08 13.47 15.74
CA LYS A 98 -3.03 12.10 16.26
C LYS A 98 -2.15 11.18 15.43
N VAL A 99 -2.05 11.42 14.12
CA VAL A 99 -1.09 10.67 13.29
C VAL A 99 0.34 11.04 13.67
N ILE A 100 0.58 12.31 13.97
CA ILE A 100 1.87 12.79 14.45
C ILE A 100 2.21 12.21 15.83
N GLU A 101 1.25 12.07 16.74
CA GLU A 101 1.43 11.37 18.03
C GLU A 101 1.91 9.92 17.83
N VAL A 102 1.33 9.18 16.88
CA VAL A 102 1.78 7.81 16.55
C VAL A 102 3.23 7.81 16.04
N VAL A 103 3.62 8.81 15.25
CA VAL A 103 5.02 8.93 14.78
C VAL A 103 5.97 9.26 15.93
N ASP A 104 5.54 10.05 16.90
CA ASP A 104 6.33 10.33 18.10
C ASP A 104 6.50 9.08 18.97
N GLU A 105 5.44 8.26 19.11
CA GLU A 105 5.51 6.95 19.78
C GLU A 105 6.50 6.01 19.07
N MET A 106 6.44 5.90 17.74
CA MET A 106 7.39 5.11 16.94
C MET A 106 8.84 5.49 17.27
N LYS A 107 9.12 6.79 17.29
CA LYS A 107 10.46 7.30 17.57
C LYS A 107 10.92 6.99 19.00
N GLN A 108 10.01 7.04 19.98
CA GLN A 108 10.31 6.68 21.37
C GLN A 108 10.63 5.19 21.51
N GLU A 109 9.98 4.33 20.72
CA GLU A 109 10.27 2.89 20.66
C GLU A 109 11.48 2.55 19.77
N GLY A 110 12.15 3.54 19.18
CA GLY A 110 13.31 3.35 18.32
C GLY A 110 12.97 2.83 16.92
N VAL A 111 11.71 2.94 16.50
CA VAL A 111 11.24 2.56 15.17
C VAL A 111 11.28 3.78 14.26
N SER A 112 12.03 3.69 13.17
CA SER A 112 12.04 4.73 12.13
C SER A 112 10.76 4.68 11.29
N ILE A 113 10.34 5.82 10.77
CA ILE A 113 9.32 5.86 9.73
C ILE A 113 9.86 5.15 8.47
N SER A 114 9.02 4.37 7.80
CA SER A 114 9.35 3.66 6.56
C SER A 114 8.33 3.97 5.47
N GLU A 115 8.62 3.53 4.25
CA GLU A 115 7.73 3.68 3.08
C GLU A 115 6.33 3.11 3.33
N VAL A 116 6.24 2.06 4.15
CA VAL A 116 4.97 1.43 4.54
C VAL A 116 4.14 2.34 5.44
N VAL A 117 4.78 3.10 6.33
CA VAL A 117 4.08 4.05 7.21
C VAL A 117 3.58 5.26 6.43
N TYR A 118 4.36 5.77 5.47
CA TYR A 118 3.88 6.80 4.55
C TYR A 118 2.69 6.31 3.71
N SER A 119 2.77 5.08 3.20
CA SER A 119 1.66 4.42 2.50
C SER A 119 0.41 4.31 3.38
N ALA A 120 0.58 4.01 4.68
CA ALA A 120 -0.52 3.98 5.63
C ALA A 120 -1.14 5.35 5.89
N ILE A 121 -0.34 6.42 5.97
CA ILE A 121 -0.84 7.81 6.09
C ILE A 121 -1.71 8.14 4.87
N ILE A 122 -1.22 7.86 3.66
CA ILE A 122 -1.96 8.07 2.40
C ILE A 122 -3.25 7.24 2.40
N SER A 123 -3.16 5.94 2.69
CA SER A 123 -4.32 5.04 2.68
C SER A 123 -5.38 5.51 3.67
N GLY A 124 -4.98 5.78 4.93
CA GLY A 124 -5.86 6.19 6.01
C GLY A 124 -6.55 7.53 5.72
N MET A 125 -5.79 8.56 5.34
CA MET A 125 -6.33 9.88 5.08
C MET A 125 -7.21 9.91 3.82
N CYS A 126 -6.86 9.18 2.76
CA CYS A 126 -7.72 9.09 1.58
C CYS A 126 -8.98 8.23 1.83
N LYS A 127 -9.04 7.40 2.88
CA LYS A 127 -10.25 6.60 3.22
C LYS A 127 -11.15 7.32 4.22
N HIS A 128 -10.57 8.06 5.16
CA HIS A 128 -11.28 8.54 6.35
C HIS A 128 -11.03 10.01 6.65
N GLY A 129 -10.19 10.70 5.88
CA GLY A 129 -9.84 12.09 6.12
C GLY A 129 -9.86 12.94 4.87
N THR A 130 -9.05 13.99 4.90
CA THR A 130 -8.94 14.95 3.79
C THR A 130 -7.50 14.98 3.29
N ILE A 131 -7.34 15.27 2.00
CA ILE A 131 -6.02 15.52 1.39
C ILE A 131 -5.28 16.64 2.13
N LYS A 132 -6.02 17.65 2.62
CA LYS A 132 -5.47 18.75 3.42
C LYS A 132 -4.82 18.23 4.71
N ALA A 133 -5.52 17.39 5.47
CA ALA A 133 -4.97 16.80 6.69
C ALA A 133 -3.76 15.91 6.41
N ALA A 134 -3.76 15.15 5.30
CA ALA A 134 -2.58 14.38 4.88
C ALA A 134 -1.37 15.29 4.59
N ARG A 135 -1.58 16.39 3.87
CA ARG A 135 -0.53 17.39 3.60
C ARG A 135 -0.03 18.08 4.87
N GLU A 136 -0.90 18.33 5.84
CA GLU A 136 -0.51 18.86 7.15
C GLU A 136 0.41 17.87 7.89
N VAL A 137 0.11 16.57 7.88
CA VAL A 137 1.01 15.53 8.42
C VAL A 137 2.37 15.59 7.73
N PHE A 138 2.42 15.57 6.39
CA PHE A 138 3.69 15.59 5.66
C PHE A 138 4.50 16.88 5.89
N ALA A 139 3.83 18.03 5.97
CA ALA A 139 4.48 19.30 6.28
C ALA A 139 5.11 19.28 7.68
N GLU A 140 4.43 18.70 8.67
CA GLU A 140 4.97 18.57 10.03
C GLU A 140 6.13 17.56 10.08
N LEU A 141 6.03 16.42 9.40
CA LEU A 141 7.13 15.44 9.30
C LEU A 141 8.38 16.04 8.65
N LYS A 142 8.20 16.85 7.61
CA LYS A 142 9.28 17.60 6.97
C LYS A 142 9.90 18.63 7.92
N LYS A 143 9.07 19.41 8.62
CA LYS A 143 9.54 20.39 9.62
C LYS A 143 10.37 19.73 10.72
N ARG A 144 10.01 18.51 11.11
CA ARG A 144 10.74 17.68 12.10
C ARG A 144 11.99 17.00 11.52
N LYS A 145 12.30 17.19 10.24
CA LYS A 145 13.40 16.53 9.51
C LYS A 145 13.31 15.00 9.55
N VAL A 146 12.08 14.48 9.66
CA VAL A 146 11.77 13.05 9.54
C VAL A 146 11.56 12.68 8.08
N MET A 147 11.05 13.63 7.28
CA MET A 147 10.85 13.51 5.83
C MET A 147 11.72 14.54 5.10
N THR A 148 12.33 14.14 4.00
CA THR A 148 13.08 15.01 3.09
C THR A 148 12.16 15.78 2.13
N GLU A 149 12.70 16.80 1.45
CA GLU A 149 11.96 17.51 0.40
C GLU A 149 11.54 16.56 -0.74
N ALA A 150 12.44 15.66 -1.15
CA ALA A 150 12.20 14.72 -2.22
C ALA A 150 11.09 13.73 -1.87
N GLU A 151 11.12 13.17 -0.66
CA GLU A 151 10.04 12.29 -0.16
C GLU A 151 8.70 13.03 -0.10
N MET A 152 8.68 14.29 0.36
CA MET A 152 7.45 15.08 0.38
C MET A 152 6.82 15.21 -1.01
N VAL A 153 7.62 15.46 -2.04
CA VAL A 153 7.15 15.56 -3.43
C VAL A 153 6.58 14.23 -3.90
N VAL A 154 7.31 13.12 -3.68
CA VAL A 154 6.89 11.77 -4.07
C VAL A 154 5.56 11.40 -3.39
N TYR A 155 5.45 11.58 -2.07
CA TYR A 155 4.25 11.19 -1.34
C TYR A 155 3.06 12.14 -1.58
N ASP A 156 3.28 13.42 -1.92
CA ASP A 156 2.19 14.30 -2.36
C ASP A 156 1.65 13.88 -3.74
N GLU A 157 2.53 13.50 -4.67
CA GLU A 157 2.12 12.97 -5.97
C GLU A 157 1.30 11.68 -5.82
N MET A 158 1.79 10.73 -5.01
CA MET A 158 1.08 9.49 -4.70
C MET A 158 -0.26 9.74 -4.00
N LEU A 159 -0.33 10.71 -3.09
CA LEU A 159 -1.56 11.10 -2.42
C LEU A 159 -2.61 11.63 -3.40
N VAL A 160 -2.20 12.48 -4.34
CA VAL A 160 -3.06 13.00 -5.41
C VAL A 160 -3.53 11.88 -6.33
N GLU A 161 -2.63 11.00 -6.75
CA GLU A 161 -2.96 9.88 -7.63
C GLU A 161 -3.94 8.90 -6.96
N GLN A 162 -3.70 8.54 -5.71
CA GLN A 162 -4.59 7.65 -4.94
C GLN A 162 -5.97 8.28 -4.71
N THR A 163 -6.07 9.61 -4.63
CA THR A 163 -7.35 10.32 -4.57
C THR A 163 -8.12 10.19 -5.89
N LYS A 164 -7.43 10.35 -7.03
CA LYS A 164 -8.05 10.18 -8.35
C LYS A 164 -8.55 8.75 -8.54
N LYS A 165 -7.73 7.74 -8.19
CA LYS A 165 -8.09 6.31 -8.26
C LYS A 165 -9.38 6.04 -7.50
N LYS A 166 -9.47 6.48 -6.23
CA LYS A 166 -10.69 6.33 -5.42
C LYS A 166 -11.89 7.08 -5.97
N THR A 167 -11.69 8.28 -6.50
CA THR A 167 -12.79 9.04 -7.12
C THR A 167 -13.32 8.29 -8.34
N ALA A 168 -12.44 7.73 -9.16
CA ALA A 168 -12.83 6.89 -10.30
C ALA A 168 -13.58 5.63 -9.83
N ASP A 169 -13.10 4.93 -8.81
CA ASP A 169 -13.75 3.73 -8.25
C ASP A 169 -15.16 4.04 -7.72
N LEU A 170 -15.34 5.20 -7.07
CA LEU A 170 -16.63 5.63 -6.54
C LEU A 170 -17.61 5.97 -7.68
N VAL A 171 -17.13 6.63 -8.73
CA VAL A 171 -17.91 6.92 -9.94
C VAL A 171 -18.34 5.63 -10.64
N LEU A 172 -17.41 4.69 -10.84
CA LEU A 172 -17.69 3.38 -11.43
C LEU A 172 -18.71 2.59 -10.59
N SER A 173 -18.54 2.57 -9.28
CA SER A 173 -19.48 1.93 -8.35
C SER A 173 -20.88 2.54 -8.44
N GLY A 174 -21.00 3.87 -8.53
CA GLY A 174 -22.26 4.56 -8.74
C GLY A 174 -22.91 4.21 -10.08
N ILE A 175 -22.13 4.19 -11.17
CA ILE A 175 -22.63 3.80 -12.51
C ILE A 175 -23.23 2.39 -12.47
N LYS A 176 -22.51 1.44 -11.86
CA LYS A 176 -22.95 0.06 -11.71
C LYS A 176 -24.20 -0.03 -10.84
N PHE A 177 -24.22 0.66 -9.71
CA PHE A 177 -25.35 0.68 -8.78
C PHE A 177 -26.64 1.18 -9.43
N PHE A 178 -26.56 2.23 -10.24
CA PHE A 178 -27.73 2.79 -10.95
C PHE A 178 -28.04 2.06 -12.27
N GLY A 179 -27.29 1.01 -12.64
CA GLY A 179 -27.47 0.28 -13.90
C GLY A 179 -27.30 1.16 -15.13
N LEU A 180 -26.44 2.19 -15.06
CA LEU A 180 -26.25 3.16 -16.14
C LEU A 180 -25.27 2.69 -17.22
N GLU A 181 -24.73 1.48 -17.08
CA GLU A 181 -23.70 0.95 -17.96
C GLU A 181 -24.17 0.84 -19.42
N SER A 182 -25.36 0.29 -19.66
CA SER A 182 -25.93 0.16 -21.01
C SER A 182 -26.17 1.52 -21.66
N LYS A 183 -26.75 2.47 -20.91
CA LYS A 183 -27.01 3.84 -21.38
C LYS A 183 -25.71 4.61 -21.72
N LEU A 184 -24.64 4.36 -20.98
CA LEU A 184 -23.33 4.97 -21.25
C LEU A 184 -22.67 4.34 -22.49
N ARG A 185 -22.78 3.01 -22.65
CA ARG A 185 -22.30 2.31 -23.84
C ARG A 185 -23.06 2.75 -25.10
N GLU A 186 -24.38 2.90 -25.03
CA GLU A 186 -25.22 3.43 -26.12
C GLU A 186 -24.82 4.86 -26.53
N LYS A 187 -24.31 5.67 -25.60
CA LYS A 187 -23.80 7.01 -25.86
C LYS A 187 -22.32 7.06 -26.26
N GLY A 188 -21.67 5.91 -26.47
CA GLY A 188 -20.28 5.81 -26.89
C GLY A 188 -19.25 6.11 -25.80
N CYS A 189 -19.63 6.04 -24.52
CA CYS A 189 -18.71 6.27 -23.41
C CYS A 189 -17.77 5.06 -23.20
N LYS A 190 -16.46 5.29 -23.34
CA LYS A 190 -15.40 4.27 -23.15
C LYS A 190 -14.93 4.13 -21.70
N LEU A 191 -15.55 4.83 -20.75
CA LEU A 191 -15.16 4.82 -19.34
C LEU A 191 -15.21 3.41 -18.72
N LEU A 192 -16.04 2.51 -19.29
CA LEU A 192 -16.27 1.16 -18.81
C LEU A 192 -15.43 0.08 -19.51
N ASP A 193 -14.53 0.47 -20.42
CA ASP A 193 -13.75 -0.47 -21.23
C ASP A 193 -12.38 -0.78 -20.61
N LYS A 194 -12.01 -0.10 -19.51
CA LYS A 194 -10.82 -0.40 -18.71
C LYS A 194 -11.24 -0.99 -17.36
N SER A 195 -11.57 -2.27 -17.33
CA SER A 195 -11.47 -3.03 -16.09
C SER A 195 -9.98 -3.21 -15.77
N PHE A 196 -9.44 -2.47 -14.81
CA PHE A 196 -8.23 -2.89 -14.12
C PHE A 196 -8.61 -4.12 -13.28
N SER A 197 -8.49 -5.30 -13.87
CA SER A 197 -8.56 -6.56 -13.16
C SER A 197 -7.18 -6.84 -12.56
N CYS A 198 -6.94 -6.37 -11.34
CA CYS A 198 -6.00 -7.02 -10.42
C CYS A 198 -6.80 -7.87 -9.44
N THR A 199 -7.59 -8.80 -9.98
CA THR A 199 -8.07 -9.98 -9.28
C THR A 199 -8.11 -11.07 -10.33
N GLY A 200 -7.09 -11.93 -10.34
CA GLY A 200 -7.10 -13.18 -11.08
C GLY A 200 -8.20 -14.09 -10.54
N ASP A 201 -8.80 -14.85 -11.46
CA ASP A 201 -9.68 -15.99 -11.20
C ASP A 201 -9.00 -17.07 -10.32
#